data_AF-A0A2S9WYH4-F1
#
_entry.id   AF-A0A2S9WYH4-F1
#
_cell.length_a   1.000
_cell.length_b   1.000
_cell.length_c   1.000
_cell.angle_alpha   90.00
_cell.angle_beta   90.00
_cell.angle_gamma   90.00
#
_symmetry.space_group_name_H-M   'P 1'
#
loop_
_entity.id
_entity.type
_entity.pdbx_description
1 polymer ?
#
loop_
_entity_poly.entity_id
_entity_poly.type
_entity_poly.pdbx_seq_one_letter_code
_entity_poly.pdbx_strand_id
1 'polypeptide(L)'
;MAWASLLLGGLIAGKSWSRRRARGLLLERQRDLDDIRAMSWQDFERLVGECFRRYGYRVVETGQGGADGGVDLLLRRGSEKVLVQCKQWRKSSVGAPVVREMLGLLTHHAADRVKIVSCGSFTRDAVAFAKGKPIDLLGGDDLLALVRQVQGR
;
A
#
# COMPACT_ATOMS: atom_id res chain seq x y z
N MET A 1 -24.26 -0.37 39.24
CA MET A 1 -24.40 0.81 38.35
C MET A 1 -23.61 0.59 37.06
N ALA A 2 -24.09 -0.32 36.20
CA ALA A 2 -23.41 -0.82 35.00
C ALA A 2 -23.77 -0.01 33.74
N TRP A 3 -23.60 1.31 33.77
CA TRP A 3 -23.97 2.20 32.66
C TRP A 3 -22.77 2.93 32.03
N ALA A 4 -21.57 2.84 32.63
CA ALA A 4 -20.40 3.61 32.18
C ALA A 4 -19.60 2.98 31.02
N SER A 5 -19.85 1.72 30.67
CA SER A 5 -19.02 0.97 29.70
C SER A 5 -19.45 1.14 28.23
N LEU A 6 -20.64 1.70 27.95
CA LEU A 6 -21.20 1.80 26.59
C LEU A 6 -20.74 3.04 25.81
N LEU A 7 -20.30 4.10 26.49
CA LEU A 7 -19.92 5.37 25.83
C LEU A 7 -18.54 5.33 25.15
N LEU A 8 -17.62 4.49 25.63
CA LEU A 8 -16.27 4.38 25.04
C LEU A 8 -16.27 3.54 23.75
N GLY A 9 -17.12 2.51 23.67
CA GLY A 9 -17.27 1.67 22.48
C GLY A 9 -17.85 2.44 21.29
N GLY A 10 -18.80 3.35 21.52
CA GLY A 10 -19.42 4.18 20.49
C GLY A 10 -18.44 5.16 19.82
N LEU A 11 -17.48 5.73 20.56
CA LEU A 11 -16.48 6.65 20.03
C LEU A 11 -15.39 5.93 19.21
N ILE A 12 -14.96 4.74 19.63
CA ILE A 12 -13.99 3.91 18.90
C ILE A 12 -14.63 3.32 17.64
N ALA A 13 -15.87 2.81 17.74
CA ALA A 13 -16.65 2.35 16.60
C ALA A 13 -16.97 3.50 15.63
N GLY A 14 -17.30 4.69 16.14
CA GLY A 14 -17.53 5.90 15.34
C GLY A 14 -16.27 6.40 14.61
N LYS A 15 -15.10 6.40 15.27
CA LYS A 15 -13.81 6.70 14.62
C LYS A 15 -13.45 5.65 13.57
N SER A 16 -13.69 4.36 13.85
CA SER A 16 -13.44 3.26 12.92
C SER A 16 -14.34 3.34 11.68
N TRP A 17 -15.64 3.62 11.87
CA TRP A 17 -16.61 3.78 10.80
C TRP A 17 -16.36 5.03 9.96
N SER A 18 -16.04 6.17 10.60
CA SER A 18 -15.62 7.40 9.92
C SER A 18 -14.34 7.20 9.11
N ARG A 19 -13.32 6.52 9.66
CA ARG A 19 -12.07 6.20 8.93
C ARG A 19 -12.30 5.26 7.75
N ARG A 20 -13.18 4.25 7.89
CA ARG A 20 -13.56 3.38 6.77
C ARG A 20 -14.28 4.16 5.67
N ARG A 21 -15.19 5.05 6.03
CA ARG A 21 -15.93 5.90 5.07
C ARG A 21 -14.99 6.88 4.35
N ALA A 22 -14.10 7.55 5.08
CA ALA A 22 -13.12 8.48 4.48
C ALA A 22 -12.14 7.76 3.53
N ARG A 23 -11.71 6.55 3.86
CA ARG A 23 -10.84 5.73 2.99
C ARG A 23 -11.55 5.23 1.74
N GLY A 24 -12.80 4.80 1.86
CA GLY A 24 -13.62 4.45 0.70
C GLY A 24 -13.81 5.62 -0.26
N LEU A 25 -14.09 6.81 0.27
CA LEU A 25 -14.22 8.04 -0.52
C LEU A 25 -12.92 8.44 -1.24
N LEU A 26 -11.75 8.18 -0.65
CA LEU A 26 -10.46 8.41 -1.32
C LEU A 26 -10.30 7.52 -2.56
N LEU A 27 -10.72 6.26 -2.46
CA LEU A 27 -10.65 5.30 -3.57
C LEU A 27 -11.66 5.63 -4.67
N GLU A 28 -12.92 5.92 -4.30
CA GLU A 28 -14.01 6.18 -5.26
C GLU A 28 -13.81 7.43 -6.13
N ARG A 29 -12.97 8.36 -5.69
CA ARG A 29 -12.69 9.60 -6.42
C ARG A 29 -11.68 9.44 -7.56
N GLN A 30 -10.83 8.43 -7.53
CA GLN A 30 -9.73 8.30 -8.49
C GLN A 30 -10.22 7.65 -9.79
N ARG A 31 -10.09 8.35 -10.91
CA ARG A 31 -10.55 7.84 -12.23
C ARG A 31 -9.38 7.50 -13.14
N ASP A 32 -8.28 8.21 -12.98
CA ASP A 32 -7.05 8.06 -13.75
C ASP A 32 -5.79 8.21 -12.88
N LEU A 33 -4.62 8.05 -13.51
CA LEU A 33 -3.33 8.15 -12.83
C LEU A 33 -2.95 9.58 -12.44
N ASP A 34 -3.50 10.59 -13.11
CA ASP A 34 -3.16 11.98 -12.83
C ASP A 34 -3.84 12.45 -11.54
N ASP A 35 -5.05 11.98 -11.26
CA ASP A 35 -5.69 12.13 -9.95
C ASP A 35 -4.79 11.56 -8.83
N ILE A 36 -4.27 10.34 -9.02
CA ILE A 36 -3.41 9.65 -8.04
C ILE A 36 -2.06 10.39 -7.88
N ARG A 37 -1.49 10.93 -8.96
CA ARG A 37 -0.24 11.72 -8.92
C ARG A 37 -0.39 13.04 -8.18
N ALA A 38 -1.58 13.63 -8.21
CA ALA A 38 -1.88 14.88 -7.53
C ALA A 38 -2.02 14.73 -6.00
N MET A 39 -2.17 13.50 -5.49
CA MET A 39 -2.34 13.22 -4.06
C MET A 39 -1.06 13.50 -3.24
N SER A 40 -1.23 13.69 -1.93
CA SER A 40 -0.12 13.65 -0.99
C SER A 40 0.49 12.25 -0.91
N TRP A 41 1.74 12.13 -0.43
CA TRP A 41 2.38 10.82 -0.28
C TRP A 41 1.65 9.96 0.78
N GLN A 42 1.13 10.59 1.83
CA GLN A 42 0.34 9.91 2.86
C GLN A 42 -0.97 9.38 2.31
N ASP A 43 -1.65 10.15 1.44
CA ASP A 43 -2.91 9.71 0.84
C ASP A 43 -2.67 8.64 -0.23
N PHE A 44 -1.52 8.67 -0.91
CA PHE A 44 -1.10 7.60 -1.80
C PHE A 44 -0.90 6.28 -1.04
N GLU A 45 -0.16 6.28 0.07
CA GLU A 45 0.00 5.08 0.92
C GLU A 45 -1.35 4.56 1.44
N ARG A 46 -2.24 5.47 1.86
CA ARG A 46 -3.59 5.12 2.31
C ARG A 46 -4.43 4.50 1.20
N LEU A 47 -4.36 5.05 -0.02
CA LEU A 47 -5.04 4.53 -1.20
C LEU A 47 -4.55 3.11 -1.52
N VAL A 48 -3.23 2.91 -1.60
CA VAL A 48 -2.63 1.59 -1.86
C VAL A 48 -3.01 0.60 -0.76
N GLY A 49 -2.95 1.01 0.50
CA GLY A 49 -3.38 0.19 1.63
C GLY A 49 -4.85 -0.18 1.55
N GLU A 50 -5.73 0.74 1.17
CA GLU A 50 -7.15 0.47 0.99
C GLU A 50 -7.42 -0.48 -0.19
N CYS A 51 -6.68 -0.33 -1.29
CA CYS A 51 -6.74 -1.26 -2.42
C CYS A 51 -6.43 -2.69 -1.97
N PHE A 52 -5.31 -2.90 -1.27
CA PHE A 52 -4.95 -4.23 -0.78
C PHE A 52 -5.95 -4.78 0.24
N ARG A 53 -6.56 -3.94 1.09
CA ARG A 53 -7.64 -4.37 1.99
C ARG A 53 -8.83 -4.92 1.22
N ARG A 54 -9.32 -4.19 0.22
CA ARG A 54 -10.42 -4.63 -0.64
C ARG A 54 -10.05 -5.82 -1.52
N TYR A 55 -8.77 -5.97 -1.83
CA TYR A 55 -8.23 -7.16 -2.50
C TYR A 55 -8.17 -8.40 -1.59
N GLY A 56 -8.46 -8.26 -0.28
CA GLY A 56 -8.56 -9.36 0.67
C GLY A 56 -7.35 -9.54 1.59
N TYR A 57 -6.44 -8.55 1.66
CA TYR A 57 -5.35 -8.57 2.63
C TYR A 57 -5.73 -7.90 3.95
N ARG A 58 -5.19 -8.41 5.06
CA ARG A 58 -5.07 -7.60 6.28
C ARG A 58 -3.88 -6.67 6.12
N VAL A 59 -4.09 -5.37 6.28
CA VAL A 59 -3.07 -4.34 6.04
C VAL A 59 -2.74 -3.59 7.32
N VAL A 60 -1.47 -3.58 7.70
CA VAL A 60 -0.90 -2.75 8.76
C VAL A 60 -0.08 -1.64 8.11
N GLU A 61 -0.38 -0.39 8.46
CA GLU A 61 0.39 0.79 8.03
C GLU A 61 1.59 0.96 8.98
N THR A 62 2.80 0.95 8.43
CA THR A 62 4.06 1.10 9.19
C THR A 62 4.68 2.49 8.99
N GLY A 63 4.33 3.19 7.90
CA GLY A 63 4.89 4.49 7.51
C GLY A 63 4.50 5.73 8.35
N GLN A 64 3.87 5.59 9.53
CA GLN A 64 3.39 6.75 10.33
C GLN A 64 4.25 7.15 11.53
N GLY A 65 5.53 6.75 11.61
CA GLY A 65 6.44 7.32 12.61
C GLY A 65 7.61 6.47 13.09
N GLY A 66 8.09 5.49 12.32
CA GLY A 66 9.23 4.65 12.69
C GLY A 66 10.19 4.45 11.53
N ALA A 67 11.48 4.32 11.86
CA ALA A 67 12.59 4.10 10.94
C ALA A 67 12.58 2.70 10.30
N ASP A 68 11.47 2.28 9.70
CA ASP A 68 11.31 0.94 9.12
C ASP A 68 11.97 0.83 7.72
N GLY A 69 12.95 1.70 7.44
CA GLY A 69 13.93 1.49 6.37
C GLY A 69 13.39 1.34 4.95
N GLY A 70 12.14 1.75 4.68
CA GLY A 70 11.51 1.61 3.38
C GLY A 70 10.29 0.68 3.30
N VAL A 71 9.72 0.20 4.42
CA VAL A 71 8.43 -0.51 4.41
C VAL A 71 7.30 0.42 4.85
N ASP A 72 6.35 0.69 3.95
CA ASP A 72 5.19 1.56 4.25
C ASP A 72 3.97 0.74 4.70
N LEU A 73 3.80 -0.47 4.15
CA LEU A 73 2.72 -1.38 4.51
C LEU A 73 3.22 -2.82 4.72
N LEU A 74 2.62 -3.48 5.71
CA LEU A 74 2.73 -4.92 5.90
C LEU A 74 1.37 -5.58 5.60
N LEU A 75 1.36 -6.48 4.61
CA LEU A 75 0.17 -7.23 4.24
C LEU A 75 0.24 -8.66 4.78
N ARG A 76 -0.91 -9.20 5.17
CA ARG A 76 -1.08 -10.61 5.54
C ARG A 76 -2.32 -11.23 4.91
N ARG A 77 -2.18 -12.46 4.39
CA ARG A 77 -3.31 -13.28 3.92
C ARG A 77 -2.97 -14.76 4.12
N GLY A 78 -3.70 -15.42 5.01
CA GLY A 78 -3.30 -16.76 5.48
C GLY A 78 -1.93 -16.70 6.14
N SER A 79 -1.01 -17.57 5.72
CA SER A 79 0.40 -17.56 6.14
C SER A 79 1.27 -16.56 5.37
N GLU A 80 0.79 -16.01 4.25
CA GLU A 80 1.58 -15.12 3.40
C GLU A 80 1.81 -13.76 4.09
N LYS A 81 3.08 -13.36 4.19
CA LYS A 81 3.56 -12.06 4.67
C LYS A 81 4.20 -11.29 3.52
N VAL A 82 3.68 -10.10 3.23
CA VAL A 82 4.17 -9.26 2.13
C VAL A 82 4.54 -7.88 2.63
N LEU A 83 5.73 -7.39 2.27
CA LEU A 83 6.12 -5.99 2.51
C LEU A 83 5.78 -5.12 1.30
N VAL A 84 5.37 -3.88 1.53
CA VAL A 84 5.09 -2.93 0.46
C VAL A 84 5.85 -1.64 0.69
N GLN A 85 6.54 -1.18 -0.35
CA GLN A 85 7.03 0.18 -0.45
C GLN A 85 6.23 0.93 -1.51
N CYS A 86 5.64 2.04 -1.11
CA CYS A 86 5.04 3.05 -1.94
C CYS A 86 6.11 4.09 -2.32
N LYS A 87 6.36 4.25 -3.63
CA LYS A 87 7.25 5.29 -4.14
C LYS A 87 6.48 6.20 -5.10
N GLN A 88 6.08 7.37 -4.63
CA GLN A 88 5.35 8.36 -5.43
C GLN A 88 6.30 9.15 -6.36
N TRP A 89 6.84 8.52 -7.40
CA TRP A 89 7.60 9.23 -8.43
C TRP A 89 6.61 9.79 -9.46
N ARG A 90 6.34 11.09 -9.36
CA ARG A 90 5.34 11.76 -10.22
C ARG A 90 5.73 11.76 -11.71
N LYS A 91 7.02 11.63 -12.05
CA LYS A 91 7.52 11.62 -13.45
C LYS A 91 8.77 10.77 -13.73
N SER A 92 9.40 10.15 -12.73
CA SER A 92 10.67 9.42 -12.91
C SER A 92 10.50 7.92 -12.71
N SER A 93 11.37 7.14 -13.34
CA SER A 93 11.38 5.68 -13.19
C SER A 93 12.06 5.23 -11.90
N VAL A 94 11.52 4.19 -11.27
CA VAL A 94 12.16 3.54 -10.12
C VAL A 94 13.35 2.71 -10.59
N GLY A 95 14.52 3.00 -10.00
CA GLY A 95 15.79 2.35 -10.32
C GLY A 95 16.00 1.01 -9.60
N ALA A 96 16.93 0.20 -10.13
CA ALA A 96 17.34 -1.05 -9.50
C ALA A 96 17.82 -0.96 -8.04
N PRO A 97 18.45 0.14 -7.54
CA PRO A 97 18.84 0.24 -6.13
C PRO A 97 17.69 0.03 -5.15
N VAL A 98 16.54 0.65 -5.40
CA VAL A 98 15.33 0.50 -4.56
C VAL A 98 14.85 -0.95 -4.54
N VAL A 99 14.91 -1.62 -5.69
CA VAL A 99 14.49 -3.02 -5.81
C VAL A 99 15.42 -3.96 -5.04
N ARG A 100 16.74 -3.67 -5.06
CA ARG A 100 17.74 -4.43 -4.31
C ARG A 100 17.59 -4.24 -2.80
N GLU A 101 17.33 -3.02 -2.35
CA GLU A 101 17.08 -2.70 -0.95
C GLU A 101 15.86 -3.47 -0.41
N MET A 102 14.76 -3.48 -1.15
CA MET A 102 13.55 -4.22 -0.77
C MET A 102 13.77 -5.73 -0.67
N LEU A 103 14.67 -6.30 -1.48
CA LEU A 103 15.05 -7.70 -1.34
C LEU A 103 15.81 -7.97 -0.03
N GLY A 104 16.64 -7.03 0.43
CA GLY A 104 17.28 -7.13 1.75
C GLY A 104 16.26 -7.13 2.89
N LEU A 105 15.25 -6.27 2.78
CA LEU A 105 14.16 -6.18 3.75
C LEU A 105 13.28 -7.44 3.77
N LEU A 106 13.07 -8.08 2.62
CA LEU A 106 12.39 -9.38 2.54
C LEU A 106 13.02 -10.39 3.50
N THR A 107 14.34 -10.54 3.43
CA THR A 107 15.11 -11.44 4.28
C THR A 107 15.08 -11.01 5.74
N HIS A 108 15.32 -9.72 6.02
CA HIS A 108 15.35 -9.19 7.38
C HIS A 108 14.02 -9.41 8.12
N HIS A 109 12.89 -9.22 7.43
CA HIS A 109 11.57 -9.38 8.02
C HIS A 109 11.00 -10.80 7.87
N ALA A 110 11.74 -11.76 7.31
CA ALA A 110 11.22 -13.10 6.98
C ALA A 110 9.86 -13.03 6.26
N ALA A 111 9.78 -12.19 5.22
CA ALA A 111 8.60 -12.04 4.40
C ALA A 111 8.67 -12.99 3.19
N ASP A 112 7.51 -13.40 2.68
CA ASP A 112 7.42 -14.28 1.51
C ASP A 112 7.58 -13.51 0.20
N ARG A 113 7.26 -12.21 0.22
CA ARG A 113 7.25 -11.34 -0.96
C ARG A 113 7.43 -9.89 -0.61
N VAL A 114 7.94 -9.11 -1.56
CA VAL A 114 7.87 -7.65 -1.53
C VAL A 114 7.15 -7.11 -2.76
N LYS A 115 6.42 -6.01 -2.57
CA LYS A 115 5.76 -5.26 -3.63
C LYS A 115 6.28 -3.83 -3.62
N ILE A 116 6.64 -3.32 -4.79
CA ILE A 116 7.03 -1.92 -4.95
C ILE A 116 5.97 -1.26 -5.82
N VAL A 117 5.29 -0.25 -5.28
CA VAL A 117 4.16 0.42 -5.93
C VAL A 117 4.55 1.84 -6.30
N SER A 118 4.35 2.22 -7.56
CA SER A 118 4.66 3.57 -8.04
C SER A 118 3.63 4.09 -9.04
N CYS A 119 3.41 5.41 -9.08
CA CYS A 119 2.65 6.08 -10.14
C CYS A 119 3.45 6.20 -11.46
N GLY A 120 4.75 5.92 -11.42
CA GLY A 120 5.67 5.94 -12.55
C GLY A 120 5.95 4.55 -13.10
N SER A 121 7.01 4.45 -13.90
CA SER A 121 7.52 3.20 -14.47
C SER A 121 8.73 2.66 -13.70
N PHE A 122 9.17 1.47 -14.04
CA PHE A 122 10.42 0.89 -13.56
C PHE A 122 11.47 0.91 -14.66
N THR A 123 12.73 1.17 -14.29
CA THR A 123 13.85 1.06 -15.23
C THR A 123 14.02 -0.37 -15.73
N ARG A 124 14.62 -0.56 -16.91
CA ARG A 124 14.90 -1.91 -17.46
C ARG A 124 15.71 -2.76 -16.49
N ASP A 125 16.69 -2.17 -15.82
CA ASP A 125 17.52 -2.86 -14.82
C ASP A 125 16.73 -3.28 -13.59
N ALA A 126 15.77 -2.45 -13.14
CA ALA A 126 14.87 -2.81 -12.04
C ALA A 126 14.01 -4.01 -12.40
N VAL A 127 13.42 -4.01 -13.60
CA VAL A 127 12.60 -5.13 -14.10
C VAL A 127 13.44 -6.40 -14.27
N ALA A 128 14.63 -6.28 -14.89
CA ALA A 128 15.55 -7.40 -15.07
C ALA A 128 16.00 -7.98 -13.72
N PHE A 129 16.25 -7.13 -12.72
CA PHE A 129 16.61 -7.57 -11.39
C PHE A 129 15.45 -8.28 -10.68
N ALA A 130 14.21 -7.80 -10.79
CA ALA A 130 13.05 -8.43 -10.15
C ALA A 130 12.70 -9.81 -10.74
N LYS A 131 13.04 -10.06 -12.01
CA LYS A 131 12.72 -11.32 -12.70
C LYS A 131 13.22 -12.55 -11.93
N GLY A 132 12.31 -13.49 -11.68
CA GLY A 132 12.59 -14.75 -10.97
C GLY A 132 12.76 -14.62 -9.45
N LYS A 133 12.51 -13.44 -8.88
CA LYS A 133 12.60 -13.18 -7.44
C LYS A 133 11.21 -12.97 -6.84
N PRO A 134 11.03 -13.10 -5.51
CA PRO A 134 9.78 -12.80 -4.82
C PRO A 134 9.53 -11.28 -4.71
N ILE A 135 9.57 -10.58 -5.85
CA ILE A 135 9.46 -9.13 -5.98
C ILE A 135 8.42 -8.83 -7.06
N ASP A 136 7.36 -8.12 -6.69
CA ASP A 136 6.41 -7.59 -7.66
C ASP A 136 6.61 -6.08 -7.82
N LEU A 137 6.69 -5.65 -9.08
CA LEU A 137 6.76 -4.23 -9.45
C LEU A 137 5.38 -3.83 -9.97
N LEU A 138 4.73 -2.87 -9.31
CA LEU A 138 3.44 -2.34 -9.70
C LEU A 138 3.63 -0.90 -10.16
N GLY A 139 3.68 -0.71 -11.47
CA GLY A 139 3.78 0.61 -12.09
C GLY A 139 2.44 1.34 -12.10
N GLY A 140 2.42 2.51 -12.74
CA GLY A 140 1.20 3.31 -12.87
C GLY A 140 0.02 2.50 -13.44
N ASP A 141 0.23 1.79 -14.56
CA ASP A 141 -0.84 1.02 -15.20
C ASP A 141 -1.34 -0.13 -14.31
N ASP A 142 -0.43 -0.83 -13.62
CA ASP A 142 -0.78 -1.91 -12.68
C ASP A 142 -1.56 -1.38 -11.47
N LEU A 143 -1.16 -0.22 -10.95
CA LEU A 143 -1.85 0.44 -9.86
C LEU A 143 -3.26 0.88 -10.27
N LEU A 144 -3.41 1.46 -11.46
CA LEU A 144 -4.71 1.89 -11.97
C LEU A 144 -5.63 0.68 -12.19
N ALA A 145 -5.09 -0.43 -12.71
CA ALA A 145 -5.83 -1.68 -12.84
C ALA A 145 -6.29 -2.21 -11.46
N LEU A 146 -5.40 -2.20 -10.46
CA LEU A 146 -5.74 -2.59 -9.09
C LEU A 146 -6.86 -1.72 -8.51
N VAL A 147 -6.77 -0.40 -8.64
CA VAL A 147 -7.79 0.56 -8.19
C VAL A 147 -9.14 0.25 -8.83
N ARG A 148 -9.18 0.09 -10.16
CA ARG A 148 -10.43 -0.21 -10.88
C ARG A 148 -11.04 -1.55 -10.46
N GLN A 149 -10.20 -2.57 -10.26
CA GLN A 149 -10.65 -3.88 -9.83
C GLN A 149 -11.34 -3.85 -8.46
N VAL A 150 -10.86 -3.01 -7.53
CA VAL A 150 -11.44 -2.89 -6.19
C VAL A 150 -12.55 -1.85 -6.06
N GLN A 151 -12.72 -0.99 -7.07
CA GLN A 151 -13.88 -0.10 -7.20
C GLN A 151 -15.12 -0.83 -7.73
N GLY A 152 -14.94 -1.85 -8.56
CA GLY A 152 -16.04 -2.68 -9.09
C GLY A 152 -16.56 -3.76 -8.14
N ARG A 153 -16.11 -3.77 -6.88
CA ARG A 153 -16.48 -4.73 -5.82
C ARG A 153 -17.06 -3.99 -4.62
#